data_AF-A0A3B0QFN0-F1
#
_entry.id   AF-A0A3B0QFN0-F1
#
_cell.length_a   1.000
_cell.length_b   1.000
_cell.length_c   1.000
_cell.angle_alpha   90.00
_cell.angle_beta   90.00
_cell.angle_gamma   90.00
#
_symmetry.space_group_name_H-M   'P 1'
#
loop_
_entity.id
_entity.type
_entity.pdbx_description
1 polymer ?
#
loop_
_entity_poly.entity_id
_entity_poly.type
_entity_poly.pdbx_seq_one_letter_code
_entity_poly.pdbx_strand_id
1 'polypeptide(L)'
;MAEQIHKELLHLGEIFRTKREEQSLSLKDVEAATSIRYSCLEAIENGCLGKLISPIYAQGFIKKYAAYLGLDSERILQDHPYVMKIFKEFSEHNMEMLLDLESMGGRNSPEKAIRSWSNLWWAGLIVTSGIIIWWLGSLLSIF
;
A
#
# COMPACT_ATOMS: atom_id res chain seq x y z
N MET A 1 -13.56 -7.08 -24.91
CA MET A 1 -12.81 -6.40 -23.83
C MET A 1 -11.59 -7.21 -23.40
N ALA A 2 -11.75 -8.47 -22.97
CA ALA A 2 -10.63 -9.33 -22.56
C ALA A 2 -9.57 -9.58 -23.65
N GLU A 3 -9.98 -9.71 -24.92
CA GLU A 3 -9.06 -9.90 -26.04
C GLU A 3 -8.12 -8.70 -26.26
N GLN A 4 -8.66 -7.48 -26.20
CA GLN A 4 -7.89 -6.25 -26.37
C GLN A 4 -6.88 -6.06 -25.23
N ILE A 5 -7.30 -6.38 -24.00
CA ILE A 5 -6.44 -6.40 -22.82
C ILE A 5 -5.25 -7.34 -23.03
N HIS A 6 -5.54 -8.58 -23.45
CA HIS A 6 -4.50 -9.57 -23.66
C HIS A 6 -3.50 -9.12 -24.73
N LYS A 7 -4.00 -8.57 -25.84
CA LYS A 7 -3.16 -8.02 -26.91
C LYS A 7 -2.26 -6.88 -26.42
N GLU A 8 -2.77 -5.95 -25.62
CA GLU A 8 -1.95 -4.87 -25.06
C GLU A 8 -0.91 -5.37 -24.06
N LEU A 9 -1.23 -6.41 -23.28
CA LEU A 9 -0.29 -7.02 -22.35
C LEU A 9 0.85 -7.74 -23.07
N LEU A 10 0.55 -8.44 -24.16
CA LEU A 10 1.59 -9.04 -25.00
C LEU A 10 2.47 -7.97 -25.62
N HIS A 11 1.88 -6.91 -26.18
CA HIS A 11 2.64 -5.81 -26.77
C HIS A 11 3.54 -5.12 -25.75
N LEU A 12 3.02 -4.87 -24.55
CA LEU A 12 3.79 -4.30 -23.43
C LEU A 12 4.97 -5.21 -23.07
N GLY A 13 4.71 -6.52 -22.94
CA GLY A 13 5.72 -7.52 -22.64
C GLY A 13 6.84 -7.58 -23.69
N GLU A 14 6.49 -7.50 -24.97
CA GLU A 14 7.45 -7.45 -26.07
C GLU A 14 8.33 -6.19 -26.05
N ILE A 15 7.77 -5.03 -25.67
CA ILE A 15 8.56 -3.79 -25.49
C ILE A 15 9.61 -4.00 -24.40
N PHE A 16 9.20 -4.55 -23.25
CA PHE A 16 10.11 -4.86 -22.13
C PHE A 16 11.21 -5.83 -22.54
N ARG A 17 10.81 -6.94 -23.17
CA ARG A 17 11.74 -7.96 -23.67
C ARG A 17 12.76 -7.38 -24.63
N THR A 18 12.30 -6.66 -25.65
CA THR A 18 13.16 -6.02 -26.65
C THR A 18 14.15 -5.08 -26.00
N LYS A 19 13.70 -4.21 -25.10
CA LYS A 19 14.56 -3.24 -24.41
C LYS A 19 15.58 -3.88 -23.48
N ARG A 20 15.20 -4.96 -22.81
CA ARG A 20 16.12 -5.76 -21.98
C ARG A 20 17.20 -6.42 -22.85
N GLU A 21 16.80 -7.00 -23.97
CA GLU A 21 17.70 -7.72 -24.89
C GLU A 21 18.63 -6.78 -25.65
N GLU A 22 18.18 -5.59 -26.03
CA GLU A 22 19.03 -4.51 -26.57
C GLU A 22 20.17 -4.14 -25.61
N GLN A 23 19.95 -4.25 -24.29
CA GLN A 23 20.94 -4.00 -23.26
C GLN A 23 21.74 -5.26 -22.88
N SER A 24 21.51 -6.39 -23.56
CA SER A 24 22.13 -7.69 -23.26
C SER A 24 21.90 -8.17 -21.82
N LEU A 25 20.78 -7.78 -21.20
CA LEU A 25 20.44 -8.14 -19.83
C LEU A 25 19.64 -9.45 -19.79
N SER A 26 19.97 -10.34 -18.85
CA SER A 26 19.11 -11.47 -18.52
C SER A 26 18.02 -11.05 -17.54
N LEU A 27 16.93 -11.83 -17.47
CA LEU A 27 15.91 -11.64 -16.44
C LEU A 27 16.46 -11.77 -15.00
N LYS A 28 17.55 -12.52 -14.79
CA LYS A 28 18.22 -12.63 -13.48
C LYS A 28 18.98 -11.35 -13.11
N ASP A 29 19.55 -10.67 -14.10
CA ASP A 29 20.24 -9.38 -13.87
C ASP A 29 19.22 -8.31 -13.46
N VAL A 30 18.08 -8.28 -14.16
CA VAL A 30 16.95 -7.42 -13.80
C VAL A 30 16.41 -7.77 -12.41
N GLU A 31 16.24 -9.04 -12.08
CA GLU A 31 15.80 -9.49 -10.76
C GLU A 31 16.76 -9.01 -9.66
N ALA A 32 18.06 -9.16 -9.85
CA ALA A 32 19.08 -8.70 -8.90
C ALA A 32 19.03 -7.18 -8.69
N ALA A 33 18.85 -6.40 -9.76
CA ALA A 33 18.85 -4.94 -9.69
C ALA A 33 17.52 -4.35 -9.17
N THR A 34 16.39 -4.97 -9.52
CA THR A 34 15.06 -4.43 -9.21
C THR A 34 14.39 -5.13 -8.04
N SER A 35 14.93 -6.25 -7.55
CA SER A 35 14.29 -7.12 -6.56
C SER A 35 12.89 -7.61 -6.97
N ILE A 36 12.55 -7.54 -8.26
CA ILE A 36 11.33 -8.12 -8.81
C ILE A 36 11.66 -9.57 -9.16
N ARG A 37 10.92 -10.53 -8.61
CA ARG A 37 11.20 -11.95 -8.84
C ARG A 37 11.19 -12.30 -10.33
N TYR A 38 12.08 -13.20 -10.74
CA TYR A 38 12.20 -13.70 -12.11
C TYR A 38 10.84 -14.11 -12.68
N SER A 39 10.05 -14.88 -11.92
CA SER A 39 8.74 -15.35 -12.35
C SER A 39 7.75 -14.20 -12.64
N CYS A 40 7.90 -13.07 -11.96
CA CYS A 40 7.09 -11.88 -12.20
C CYS A 40 7.54 -11.14 -13.45
N LEU A 41 8.84 -10.99 -13.66
CA LEU A 41 9.39 -10.38 -14.88
C LEU A 41 9.04 -11.20 -16.12
N GLU A 42 9.19 -12.53 -16.04
CA GLU A 42 8.77 -13.46 -17.08
C GLU A 42 7.26 -13.37 -17.36
N ALA A 43 6.44 -13.25 -16.32
CA ALA A 43 5.00 -13.08 -16.50
C ALA A 43 4.65 -11.74 -17.17
N ILE A 44 5.36 -10.65 -16.86
CA ILE A 44 5.19 -9.35 -17.52
C ILE A 44 5.55 -9.46 -19.00
N GLU A 45 6.71 -10.03 -19.34
CA GLU A 45 7.16 -10.18 -20.74
C GLU A 45 6.25 -11.09 -21.57
N ASN A 46 5.60 -12.08 -20.95
CA ASN A 46 4.65 -12.97 -21.62
C ASN A 46 3.19 -12.46 -21.59
N GLY A 47 2.94 -11.23 -21.12
CA GLY A 47 1.59 -10.68 -21.00
C GLY A 47 0.66 -11.47 -20.06
N CYS A 48 1.24 -12.28 -19.17
CA CYS A 48 0.54 -13.20 -18.28
C CYS A 48 0.39 -12.61 -16.86
N LEU A 49 -0.21 -11.42 -16.75
CA LEU A 49 -0.38 -10.77 -15.44
C LEU A 49 -1.27 -11.55 -14.47
N GLY A 50 -2.10 -12.49 -14.95
CA GLY A 50 -2.89 -13.39 -14.10
C GLY A 50 -2.05 -14.32 -13.21
N LYS A 51 -0.75 -14.48 -13.49
CA LYS A 51 0.19 -15.20 -12.63
C LYS A 51 0.84 -14.30 -11.56
N LEU A 52 0.61 -12.98 -11.60
CA LEU A 52 1.11 -12.06 -10.57
C LEU A 52 0.21 -12.14 -9.34
N ILE A 53 0.85 -12.27 -8.17
CA ILE A 53 0.22 -12.57 -6.88
C ILE A 53 -0.73 -11.46 -6.39
N SER A 54 -0.63 -10.24 -6.95
CA SER A 54 -1.72 -9.26 -6.88
C SER A 54 -1.52 -8.16 -7.94
N PRO A 55 -2.61 -7.71 -8.61
CA PRO A 55 -2.58 -6.67 -9.64
C PRO A 55 -2.10 -5.31 -9.10
N ILE A 56 -2.22 -5.06 -7.80
CA ILE A 56 -1.67 -3.86 -7.14
C ILE A 56 -0.15 -3.82 -7.31
N TYR A 57 0.52 -4.95 -7.09
CA TYR A 57 1.98 -5.02 -7.24
C TYR A 57 2.40 -5.04 -8.70
N ALA A 58 1.55 -5.56 -9.61
CA ALA A 58 1.84 -5.61 -11.03
C ALA A 58 2.10 -4.21 -11.62
N GLN A 59 1.28 -3.21 -11.27
CA GLN A 59 1.50 -1.84 -11.71
C GLN A 59 2.86 -1.29 -11.22
N GLY A 60 3.18 -1.49 -9.94
CA GLY A 60 4.45 -1.06 -9.35
C GLY A 60 5.66 -1.74 -10.00
N PHE A 61 5.55 -3.03 -10.30
CA PHE A 61 6.60 -3.78 -10.99
C PHE A 61 6.80 -3.31 -12.43
N ILE A 62 5.72 -3.02 -13.17
CA ILE A 62 5.82 -2.45 -14.52
C ILE A 62 6.53 -1.11 -14.49
N LYS A 63 6.15 -0.20 -13.57
CA LYS A 63 6.82 1.10 -13.43
C LYS A 63 8.30 0.95 -13.07
N LYS A 64 8.61 0.07 -12.11
CA LYS A 64 9.99 -0.19 -11.67
C LYS A 64 10.84 -0.82 -12.76
N TYR A 65 10.29 -1.76 -13.52
CA TYR A 65 10.98 -2.39 -14.65
C TYR A 65 11.21 -1.38 -15.78
N ALA A 66 10.22 -0.54 -16.08
CA ALA A 66 10.35 0.52 -17.09
C ALA A 66 11.46 1.49 -16.73
N ALA A 67 11.46 2.00 -15.49
CA ALA A 67 12.49 2.89 -14.99
C ALA A 67 13.89 2.24 -15.06
N TYR A 68 14.01 0.95 -14.73
CA TYR A 68 15.27 0.23 -14.80
C TYR A 68 15.81 0.11 -16.24
N LEU A 69 14.94 -0.12 -17.22
CA LEU A 69 15.32 -0.17 -18.64
C LEU A 69 15.49 1.21 -19.29
N GLY A 70 15.34 2.31 -18.53
CA GLY A 70 15.41 3.67 -19.07
C GLY A 70 14.19 4.08 -19.89
N LEU A 71 13.07 3.38 -19.73
CA LEU A 71 11.77 3.74 -20.32
C LEU A 71 11.03 4.72 -19.41
N ASP A 72 10.21 5.58 -20.02
CA ASP A 72 9.31 6.46 -19.27
C ASP A 72 8.18 5.63 -18.64
N SER A 73 8.25 5.48 -17.32
CA SER A 73 7.33 4.67 -16.54
C SER A 73 5.89 5.18 -16.52
N GLU A 74 5.67 6.47 -16.77
CA GLU A 74 4.32 7.03 -16.81
C GLU A 74 3.75 6.90 -18.22
N ARG A 75 4.55 7.20 -19.22
CA ARG A 75 4.17 7.08 -20.63
C ARG A 75 3.86 5.64 -21.02
N ILE A 76 4.63 4.66 -20.55
CA ILE A 76 4.41 3.24 -20.86
C ILE A 76 3.01 2.76 -20.42
N LEU A 77 2.42 3.35 -19.37
CA LEU A 77 1.05 3.01 -18.94
C LEU A 77 0.00 3.83 -19.70
N GLN A 78 0.30 5.08 -20.07
CA GLN A 78 -0.58 5.92 -20.87
C GLN A 78 -0.77 5.37 -22.29
N ASP A 79 0.28 4.81 -22.88
CA ASP A 79 0.26 4.19 -24.20
C ASP A 79 -0.53 2.85 -24.22
N HIS A 80 -0.88 2.31 -23.04
CA HIS A 80 -1.61 1.05 -22.86
C HIS A 80 -2.89 1.25 -22.02
N PRO A 81 -3.92 1.91 -22.59
CA PRO A 81 -5.09 2.38 -21.84
C PRO A 81 -5.95 1.25 -21.25
N TYR A 82 -5.99 0.05 -21.87
CA TYR A 82 -6.77 -1.05 -21.30
C TYR A 82 -6.03 -1.69 -20.13
N VAL A 83 -4.70 -1.75 -20.18
CA VAL A 83 -3.87 -2.17 -19.04
C VAL A 83 -4.01 -1.19 -17.88
N MET A 84 -3.98 0.11 -18.16
CA MET A 84 -4.20 1.15 -17.15
C MET A 84 -5.60 1.08 -16.53
N LYS A 85 -6.62 0.82 -17.36
CA LYS A 85 -8.00 0.63 -16.88
C LYS A 85 -8.11 -0.53 -15.90
N ILE A 86 -7.45 -1.65 -16.17
CA ILE A 86 -7.40 -2.81 -15.25
C ILE A 86 -6.80 -2.43 -13.91
N PHE A 87 -5.65 -1.75 -13.90
CA PHE A 87 -5.03 -1.34 -12.64
C PHE A 87 -5.89 -0.35 -11.86
N LYS A 88 -6.60 0.54 -12.55
CA LYS A 88 -7.56 1.45 -11.93
C LYS A 88 -8.75 0.69 -11.32
N GLU A 89 -9.36 -0.22 -12.06
CA GLU A 89 -10.47 -1.06 -11.56
C GLU A 89 -10.05 -1.92 -10.36
N PHE A 90 -8.86 -2.52 -10.40
CA PHE A 90 -8.32 -3.27 -9.25
C PHE A 90 -8.02 -2.39 -8.04
N SER A 91 -7.48 -1.19 -8.26
CA SER A 91 -7.21 -0.23 -7.19
C SER A 91 -8.50 0.25 -6.54
N GLU A 92 -9.52 0.55 -7.32
CA GLU A 92 -10.84 1.00 -6.85
C GLU A 92 -11.55 -0.12 -6.08
N HIS A 93 -11.58 -1.34 -6.61
CA HIS A 93 -12.23 -2.48 -5.94
C HIS A 93 -11.56 -2.86 -4.61
N ASN A 94 -10.23 -2.86 -4.56
CA ASN A 94 -9.53 -3.13 -3.30
C ASN A 94 -9.67 -1.98 -2.30
N MET A 95 -9.82 -0.74 -2.76
CA MET A 95 -10.08 0.41 -1.89
C MET A 95 -11.52 0.37 -1.35
N GLU A 96 -12.50 -0.05 -2.15
CA GLU A 96 -13.88 -0.31 -1.71
C GLU A 96 -13.91 -1.41 -0.62
N MET A 97 -13.17 -2.51 -0.80
CA MET A 97 -12.99 -3.52 0.26
C MET A 97 -12.34 -2.92 1.52
N LEU A 98 -11.30 -2.08 1.40
CA LEU A 98 -10.67 -1.45 2.56
C LEU A 98 -11.61 -0.46 3.25
N LEU A 99 -12.43 0.27 2.50
CA LEU A 99 -13.46 1.18 3.01
C LEU A 99 -14.60 0.41 3.69
N ASP A 100 -14.99 -0.74 3.13
CA ASP A 100 -15.93 -1.68 3.73
C ASP A 100 -15.34 -2.40 4.95
N LEU A 101 -14.03 -2.66 4.99
CA LEU A 101 -13.33 -3.18 6.17
C LEU A 101 -13.10 -2.11 7.23
N GLU A 102 -13.03 -0.83 6.85
CA GLU A 102 -13.03 0.30 7.77
C GLU A 102 -14.44 0.53 8.34
N SER A 103 -15.47 0.32 7.52
CA SER A 103 -16.90 0.35 7.87
C SER A 103 -17.37 -0.87 8.70
N MET A 104 -16.93 -2.07 8.35
CA MET A 104 -17.14 -3.33 9.09
C MET A 104 -16.12 -3.53 10.22
N GLY A 105 -15.06 -2.73 10.21
CA GLY A 105 -14.04 -2.63 11.25
C GLY A 105 -14.52 -1.90 12.47
N GLY A 106 -15.68 -2.31 12.99
CA GLY A 106 -16.09 -2.10 14.38
C GLY A 106 -15.17 -2.87 15.33
N ARG A 107 -13.89 -2.51 15.33
CA ARG A 107 -12.92 -2.81 16.37
C ARG A 107 -12.18 -1.52 16.62
N ASN A 108 -12.65 -0.80 17.64
CA ASN A 108 -11.88 0.23 18.31
C ASN A 108 -10.47 -0.33 18.55
N SER A 109 -9.47 0.09 17.76
CA SER A 109 -8.08 -0.26 18.02
C SER A 109 -7.75 0.21 19.43
N PRO A 110 -7.57 -0.69 20.41
CA PRO A 110 -7.47 -0.31 21.83
C PRO A 110 -6.07 0.22 22.20
N GLU A 111 -5.13 0.25 21.26
CA GLU A 111 -3.72 0.44 21.58
C GLU A 111 -3.28 1.90 21.71
N LYS A 112 -4.05 2.86 21.16
CA LYS A 112 -3.71 4.30 21.29
C LYS A 112 -4.67 5.11 22.16
N ALA A 113 -5.90 4.64 22.37
CA ALA A 113 -6.88 5.32 23.23
C ALA A 113 -6.79 4.89 24.71
N ILE A 114 -6.35 3.67 25.01
CA ILE A 114 -6.29 3.17 26.41
C ILE A 114 -5.14 3.79 27.21
N ARG A 115 -4.07 4.28 26.56
CA ARG A 115 -2.97 4.92 27.27
C ARG A 115 -3.27 6.35 27.74
N SER A 116 -4.29 7.02 27.19
CA SER A 116 -4.51 8.46 27.42
C SER A 116 -5.55 8.78 28.50
N TRP A 117 -6.29 7.78 29.00
CA TRP A 117 -7.34 7.99 30.02
C TRP A 117 -6.95 7.50 31.42
N SER A 118 -5.93 6.67 31.53
CA SER A 118 -5.46 6.16 32.85
C SER A 118 -4.86 7.27 33.72
N ASN A 119 -4.23 8.26 33.10
CA ASN A 119 -3.66 9.46 33.71
C ASN A 119 -4.70 10.56 34.01
N LEU A 120 -5.90 10.52 33.40
CA LEU A 120 -6.98 11.46 33.72
C LEU A 120 -7.67 11.11 35.05
N TRP A 121 -7.81 9.82 35.36
CA TRP A 121 -8.31 9.37 36.66
C TRP A 121 -7.36 9.78 37.80
N TRP A 122 -6.04 9.71 37.59
CA TRP A 122 -5.06 10.14 38.59
C TRP A 122 -5.01 11.66 38.76
N ALA A 123 -5.17 12.42 37.66
CA ALA A 123 -5.29 13.88 37.75
C ALA A 123 -6.51 14.30 38.58
N GLY A 124 -7.65 13.61 38.43
CA GLY A 124 -8.83 13.81 39.26
C GLY A 124 -8.58 13.50 40.75
N LEU A 125 -7.91 12.39 41.06
CA LEU A 125 -7.59 12.02 42.46
C LEU A 125 -6.61 12.99 43.14
N ILE A 126 -5.66 13.57 42.40
CA ILE A 126 -4.73 14.58 42.94
C ILE A 126 -5.48 15.86 43.31
N VAL A 127 -6.40 16.30 42.44
CA VAL A 127 -7.21 17.50 42.68
C VAL A 127 -8.15 17.32 43.86
N THR A 128 -8.83 16.17 43.97
CA THR A 128 -9.74 15.90 45.10
C THR A 128 -8.98 15.71 46.41
N SER A 129 -7.82 15.06 46.40
CA SER A 129 -6.96 14.93 47.58
C SER A 129 -6.50 16.30 48.10
N GLY A 130 -6.09 17.22 47.22
CA GLY A 130 -5.71 18.58 47.61
C GLY A 130 -6.86 19.37 48.24
N ILE A 131 -8.08 19.25 47.69
CA ILE A 131 -9.29 19.89 48.24
C ILE A 131 -9.64 19.30 49.61
N ILE A 132 -9.54 17.97 49.78
CA ILE A 132 -9.82 17.30 51.05
C ILE A 132 -8.81 17.71 52.14
N ILE A 133 -7.52 17.79 51.79
CA ILE A 133 -6.47 18.23 52.73
C ILE A 133 -6.70 19.68 53.15
N TRP A 134 -7.06 20.57 52.22
CA TRP A 134 -7.39 21.96 52.54
C TRP A 134 -8.65 22.08 53.41
N TRP A 135 -9.68 21.27 53.13
CA TRP A 135 -10.93 21.25 53.89
C TRP A 135 -10.75 20.72 55.32
N LEU A 136 -9.93 19.67 55.51
CA LEU A 136 -9.56 19.15 56.83
C LEU A 136 -8.71 20.15 57.64
N GLY A 137 -7.78 20.85 57.00
CA GLY A 137 -6.99 21.90 57.66
C GLY A 137 -7.84 23.07 58.15
N SER A 138 -8.80 23.52 57.32
CA SER A 138 -9.74 24.59 57.67
C SER A 138 -10.62 24.23 58.88
N LEU A 139 -11.02 22.97 58.99
CA LEU A 139 -11.89 22.48 60.07
C LEU A 139 -11.17 22.32 61.42
N LEU A 140 -9.84 22.09 61.39
CA LEU A 140 -8.99 22.00 62.59
C LEU A 140 -8.43 23.37 63.05
N SER A 141 -8.42 24.40 62.20
CA SER A 141 -8.02 25.76 62.58
C SER A 141 -9.13 26.61 63.22
N ILE A 142 -10.29 25.99 63.51
CA ILE A 142 -11.48 26.62 64.13
C ILE A 142 -11.85 25.93 65.46
N PHE A 143 -10.84 25.37 66.15
CA PHE A 143 -10.88 25.15 67.59
C PHE A 143 -9.58 25.58 68.25
#